data_AF-A0A0J9UMW9-F1
#
_entry.id   AF-A0A0J9UMW9-F1
#
_cell.length_a   1.000
_cell.length_b   1.000
_cell.length_c   1.000
_cell.angle_alpha   90.00
_cell.angle_beta   90.00
_cell.angle_gamma   90.00
#
_symmetry.space_group_name_H-M   'P 1'
#
loop_
_entity.id
_entity.type
_entity.pdbx_description
1 polymer ?
#
loop_
_entity_poly.entity_id
_entity_poly.type
_entity_poly.pdbx_seq_one_letter_code
_entity_poly.pdbx_strand_id
1 'polypeptide(L)'
;MPRHLSVVTVSSVDFTGCSPGANGALTLCCRELEPEETETKSSIESTEPVAHDDAGKSPGQIPVIPRPPRLAPVGLINDFILESLSYKSMHDRESQVTEAHGKTLDWIFDNSPIHQSLRQNFRDSFVSWLSSTELGPIYWITGKPGSGKSTLVRYLSQHPVALYHLRRWGGKKRVNTAGFFFWTSGSRQQRSQTGLLRYLLHQLLSSDPELIEKAFPDLWSRLRQMTTKERVNFALEWTVQDLQAAFHSLLDAALHSVNICLFIDGLDEFDGDHAQIINFFKDLTSRYDGKSLKLCLSSRPWDVFEKAFETSVPNTKLQDLSYDDMYRYATDTLKANDQIRRLMKQNPESTRLLVTTVVEQANGVFLWVRLAVERMLVTFQKNSKFEVLETTLKELPTDLDDLFEKLLFKDQTSSEIMQTATLFQLMHAREIVADFIKDESSNSLTVWELAFALFKEDDVMALDREVVEASDEEIQRRCGTTVQYIQARFARLLNVHVAKPMGNMRVPKFQDRHASVASLITTSKVIYIHRTVRDWLMDGGAGKRLEALQSPDFDPHTRLQRSYVLRLKHPLEEIEHHRRLDEWYPDIALAMTHARYIVNDAQGLQRKFLNEMDKALSWLWP
;
A
#
# COMPACT_ATOMS: atom_id res chain seq x y z
N MET A 1 5.77 -50.49 -16.69
CA MET A 1 4.60 -49.65 -17.03
C MET A 1 3.60 -49.66 -15.89
N PRO A 2 3.52 -48.56 -15.13
CA PRO A 2 2.27 -48.10 -14.54
C PRO A 2 2.00 -46.62 -14.83
N ARG A 3 0.77 -46.22 -14.48
CA ARG A 3 -0.01 -45.06 -14.94
C ARG A 3 0.48 -43.73 -14.34
N HIS A 4 0.62 -42.72 -15.20
CA HIS A 4 0.86 -41.32 -14.81
C HIS A 4 -0.43 -40.68 -14.28
N LEU A 5 -0.37 -40.19 -13.03
CA LEU A 5 -1.32 -39.25 -12.44
C LEU A 5 -1.07 -37.86 -13.02
N SER A 6 -2.10 -37.27 -13.61
CA SER A 6 -2.11 -35.91 -14.15
C SER A 6 -2.30 -34.91 -13.01
N VAL A 7 -1.26 -34.12 -12.73
CA VAL A 7 -1.34 -32.95 -11.84
C VAL A 7 -2.10 -31.86 -12.58
N VAL A 8 -3.20 -31.41 -11.99
CA VAL A 8 -3.97 -30.24 -12.44
C VAL A 8 -3.14 -28.99 -12.15
N THR A 9 -2.64 -28.35 -13.20
CA THR A 9 -2.00 -27.05 -13.15
C THR A 9 -2.99 -25.98 -12.69
N VAL A 10 -2.70 -25.34 -11.56
CA VAL A 10 -3.38 -24.14 -11.09
C VAL A 10 -3.00 -23.00 -12.04
N SER A 11 -4.01 -22.40 -12.65
CA SER A 11 -3.91 -21.27 -13.58
C SER A 11 -3.28 -20.04 -12.91
N SER A 12 -2.16 -19.62 -13.49
CA SER A 12 -1.70 -18.25 -13.73
C SER A 12 -2.35 -17.12 -12.91
N VAL A 13 -1.50 -16.47 -12.12
CA VAL A 13 -1.60 -15.03 -11.85
C VAL A 13 -1.51 -14.31 -13.20
N ASP A 14 -2.60 -13.68 -13.63
CA ASP A 14 -2.67 -12.96 -14.91
C ASP A 14 -1.75 -11.73 -14.90
N PHE A 15 -0.56 -11.88 -15.46
CA PHE A 15 0.27 -10.79 -16.01
C PHE A 15 0.23 -10.88 -17.54
N THR A 16 -0.89 -10.51 -18.18
CA THR A 16 -0.88 -10.24 -19.63
C THR A 16 -1.77 -9.05 -19.97
N GLY A 17 -1.14 -8.00 -20.50
CA GLY A 17 -1.81 -6.76 -20.88
C GLY A 17 -0.88 -5.81 -21.63
N CYS A 18 -0.16 -6.30 -22.63
CA CYS A 18 0.45 -5.46 -23.66
C CYS A 18 0.74 -6.31 -24.91
N SER A 19 -0.11 -6.20 -25.93
CA SER A 19 0.16 -6.73 -27.26
C SER A 19 1.04 -5.73 -28.04
N PRO A 20 2.19 -6.14 -28.60
CA PRO A 20 2.98 -5.30 -29.49
C PRO A 20 2.54 -5.53 -30.95
N GLY A 21 2.29 -4.45 -31.68
CA GLY A 21 1.97 -4.55 -33.11
C GLY A 21 1.85 -3.20 -33.81
N ALA A 22 3.00 -2.59 -34.13
CA ALA A 22 3.22 -1.88 -35.39
C ALA A 22 4.70 -1.49 -35.50
N ASN A 23 5.40 -2.17 -36.41
CA ASN A 23 6.76 -1.87 -36.84
C ASN A 23 6.86 -0.50 -37.53
N GLY A 24 7.88 0.26 -37.15
CA GLY A 24 8.42 1.38 -37.92
C GLY A 24 9.94 1.41 -37.72
N ALA A 25 10.66 0.81 -38.66
CA ALA A 25 12.10 0.63 -38.63
C ALA A 25 12.87 1.96 -38.72
N LEU A 26 13.94 2.10 -37.92
CA LEU A 26 15.12 2.87 -38.29
C LEU A 26 16.35 2.19 -37.68
N THR A 27 17.03 1.43 -38.53
CA THR A 27 18.37 0.84 -38.35
C THR A 27 19.42 1.93 -38.18
N LEU A 28 20.35 1.79 -37.24
CA LEU A 28 21.76 2.18 -37.45
C LEU A 28 22.69 1.63 -36.35
N CYS A 29 23.85 1.16 -36.83
CA CYS A 29 24.85 0.32 -36.19
C CYS A 29 25.51 0.87 -34.92
N CYS A 30 25.80 -0.04 -33.97
CA CYS A 30 26.90 0.11 -33.03
C CYS A 30 28.24 -0.14 -33.75
N ARG A 31 29.21 0.77 -33.58
CA ARG A 31 30.64 0.50 -33.72
C ARG A 31 31.34 1.01 -32.48
N GLU A 32 32.08 0.11 -31.85
CA GLU A 32 33.03 0.35 -30.77
C GLU A 32 34.13 1.31 -31.25
N LEU A 33 34.52 2.26 -30.39
CA LEU A 33 35.74 3.04 -30.55
C LEU A 33 36.45 3.18 -29.20
N GLU A 34 37.69 2.70 -29.19
CA GLU A 34 38.72 2.85 -28.17
C GLU A 34 39.16 4.32 -28.03
N PRO A 35 39.76 4.74 -26.90
CA PRO A 35 40.32 6.08 -26.78
C PRO A 35 41.80 6.14 -27.19
N GLU A 36 42.11 7.01 -28.15
CA GLU A 36 43.48 7.43 -28.51
C GLU A 36 44.04 8.45 -27.49
N GLU A 37 45.27 8.18 -27.06
CA GLU A 37 46.17 9.13 -26.39
C GLU A 37 46.62 10.22 -27.37
N THR A 38 46.71 11.47 -26.89
CA THR A 38 47.48 12.51 -27.59
C THR A 38 48.42 13.21 -26.61
N GLU A 39 49.71 12.87 -26.72
CA GLU A 39 50.83 13.69 -26.26
C GLU A 39 50.92 14.99 -27.08
N THR A 40 51.23 16.10 -26.42
CA THR A 40 51.97 17.21 -27.06
C THR A 40 53.06 17.68 -26.12
N LYS A 41 54.30 17.50 -26.58
CA LYS A 41 55.56 17.97 -25.97
C LYS A 41 55.87 19.41 -26.39
N SER A 42 56.47 20.19 -25.49
CA SER A 42 57.67 21.03 -25.71
C SER A 42 57.81 22.01 -24.54
N SER A 43 58.97 22.46 -24.06
CA SER A 43 60.40 22.14 -24.22
C SER A 43 61.14 23.18 -23.35
N ILE A 44 62.21 22.76 -22.63
CA ILE A 44 63.42 23.55 -22.27
C ILE A 44 63.20 24.59 -21.12
N GLU A 45 64.01 24.74 -20.06
CA GLU A 45 65.47 24.67 -19.92
C GLU A 45 65.89 24.49 -18.44
N SER A 46 67.12 24.00 -18.28
CA SER A 46 67.91 23.72 -17.08
C SER A 46 68.31 24.93 -16.23
N THR A 47 68.50 24.74 -14.91
CA THR A 47 69.69 25.23 -14.17
C THR A 47 69.87 24.52 -12.81
N GLU A 48 71.14 24.37 -12.45
CA GLU A 48 71.78 23.54 -11.41
C GLU A 48 71.59 23.98 -9.94
N PRO A 49 72.03 23.15 -8.96
CA PRO A 49 71.75 23.33 -7.53
C PRO A 49 72.84 24.12 -6.79
N VAL A 50 72.47 24.89 -5.77
CA VAL A 50 73.41 25.42 -4.77
C VAL A 50 72.83 25.26 -3.37
N ALA A 51 73.66 24.71 -2.48
CA ALA A 51 73.38 24.45 -1.08
C ALA A 51 73.68 25.66 -0.18
N HIS A 52 72.91 25.72 0.91
CA HIS A 52 73.13 26.36 2.22
C HIS A 52 73.73 27.78 2.31
N ASP A 53 72.93 28.69 2.89
CA ASP A 53 73.39 29.44 4.06
C ASP A 53 72.23 29.93 4.95
N ASP A 54 72.56 30.00 6.23
CA ASP A 54 71.71 30.12 7.42
C ASP A 54 71.40 31.60 7.76
N ALA A 55 70.16 31.94 8.12
CA ALA A 55 69.83 33.15 8.90
C ALA A 55 68.35 33.16 9.35
N GLY A 56 68.15 33.04 10.65
CA GLY A 56 66.85 32.97 11.30
C GLY A 56 65.93 34.18 11.06
N LYS A 57 64.66 33.88 10.77
CA LYS A 57 63.51 34.73 11.09
C LYS A 57 62.35 33.83 11.51
N SER A 58 61.83 34.10 12.71
CA SER A 58 60.65 33.47 13.28
C SER A 58 59.47 33.54 12.30
N PRO A 59 58.74 32.44 12.03
CA PRO A 59 57.51 32.56 11.25
C PRO A 59 56.45 33.18 12.15
N GLY A 60 56.06 34.41 11.82
CA GLY A 60 54.91 35.08 12.40
C GLY A 60 53.67 34.19 12.28
N GLN A 61 52.90 34.12 13.37
CA GLN A 61 51.58 33.49 13.37
C GLN A 61 50.73 34.17 12.31
N ILE A 62 50.45 33.46 11.21
CA ILE A 62 49.42 33.83 10.25
C ILE A 62 48.09 33.84 11.05
N PRO A 63 47.31 34.93 11.03
CA PRO A 63 46.00 34.92 11.65
C PRO A 63 45.18 33.82 10.98
N VAL A 64 44.78 32.80 11.73
CA VAL A 64 43.82 31.81 11.26
C VAL A 64 42.50 32.53 11.12
N ILE A 65 42.24 33.08 9.93
CA ILE A 65 40.93 33.58 9.56
C ILE A 65 40.01 32.36 9.67
N PRO A 66 39.00 32.36 10.57
CA PRO A 66 38.07 31.23 10.64
C PRO A 66 37.41 31.11 9.27
N ARG A 67 37.71 30.01 8.56
CA ARG A 67 37.06 29.74 7.28
C ARG A 67 35.56 29.71 7.55
N PRO A 68 34.74 30.42 6.76
CA PRO A 68 33.29 30.38 6.94
C PRO A 68 32.84 28.91 6.92
N PRO A 69 31.89 28.52 7.78
CA PRO A 69 31.42 27.14 7.84
C PRO A 69 30.99 26.71 6.45
N ARG A 70 31.55 25.58 5.98
CA ARG A 70 31.18 25.02 4.68
C ARG A 70 29.70 24.62 4.75
N LEU A 71 28.88 25.37 4.02
CA LEU A 71 27.45 25.09 3.96
C LEU A 71 27.20 23.73 3.32
N ALA A 72 26.18 23.04 3.81
CA ALA A 72 25.75 21.77 3.25
C ALA A 72 25.30 21.96 1.78
N PRO A 73 25.58 20.97 0.89
CA PRO A 73 25.03 20.96 -0.45
C PRO A 73 23.49 20.97 -0.42
N VAL A 74 22.85 21.74 -1.30
CA VAL A 74 21.39 21.88 -1.35
C VAL A 74 20.70 20.54 -1.59
N GLY A 75 21.21 19.73 -2.53
CA GLY A 75 20.67 18.39 -2.81
C GLY A 75 20.63 17.50 -1.56
N LEU A 76 21.70 17.52 -0.76
CA LEU A 76 21.75 16.75 0.49
C LEU A 76 20.69 17.18 1.50
N ILE A 77 20.41 18.49 1.59
CA ILE A 77 19.37 19.01 2.50
C ILE A 77 17.98 18.67 2.00
N ASN A 78 17.76 18.77 0.70
CA ASN A 78 16.50 18.41 0.07
C ASN A 78 16.20 16.92 0.29
N ASP A 79 17.18 16.05 0.03
CA ASP A 79 17.07 14.62 0.28
C ASP A 79 16.79 14.34 1.76
N PHE A 80 17.51 14.98 2.68
CA PHE A 80 17.27 14.83 4.12
C PHE A 80 15.83 15.20 4.53
N ILE A 81 15.30 16.32 4.04
CA ILE A 81 13.94 16.75 4.34
C ILE A 81 12.92 15.77 3.74
N LEU A 82 13.08 15.37 2.49
CA LEU A 82 12.21 14.38 1.84
C LEU A 82 12.24 13.04 2.58
N GLU A 83 13.43 12.53 2.92
CA GLU A 83 13.60 11.31 3.71
C GLU A 83 12.92 11.43 5.08
N SER A 84 13.02 12.59 5.76
CA SER A 84 12.35 12.82 7.04
C SER A 84 10.82 12.89 6.94
N LEU A 85 10.27 13.33 5.81
CA LEU A 85 8.83 13.32 5.54
C LEU A 85 8.34 11.91 5.23
N SER A 86 9.17 11.08 4.60
CA SER A 86 8.85 9.69 4.23
C SER A 86 8.54 8.81 5.47
N TYR A 87 7.66 7.83 5.32
CA TYR A 87 7.41 6.79 6.32
C TYR A 87 7.17 5.44 5.63
N LYS A 88 7.49 4.34 6.31
CA LYS A 88 7.57 2.99 5.70
C LYS A 88 6.33 2.57 4.90
N SER A 89 5.13 2.89 5.40
CA SER A 89 3.83 2.51 4.81
C SER A 89 3.23 3.55 3.85
N MET A 90 4.02 4.55 3.41
CA MET A 90 3.54 5.72 2.68
C MET A 90 2.82 5.39 1.37
N HIS A 91 3.22 4.33 0.67
CA HIS A 91 2.64 3.93 -0.61
C HIS A 91 1.71 2.70 -0.50
N ASP A 92 1.66 2.06 0.67
CA ASP A 92 0.97 0.78 0.85
C ASP A 92 -0.51 0.89 0.50
N ARG A 93 -1.21 1.89 1.05
CA ARG A 93 -2.67 2.00 0.88
C ARG A 93 -3.08 2.22 -0.57
N GLU A 94 -2.46 3.18 -1.27
CA GLU A 94 -2.78 3.46 -2.67
C GLU A 94 -2.54 2.22 -3.54
N SER A 95 -1.46 1.47 -3.30
CA SER A 95 -1.16 0.24 -4.02
C SER A 95 -2.18 -0.89 -3.76
N GLN A 96 -2.78 -0.92 -2.56
CA GLN A 96 -3.78 -1.91 -2.13
C GLN A 96 -5.19 -1.62 -2.64
N VAL A 97 -5.50 -0.37 -3.01
CA VAL A 97 -6.81 -0.04 -3.60
C VAL A 97 -6.98 -0.84 -4.90
N THR A 98 -8.09 -1.54 -5.06
CA THR A 98 -8.32 -2.34 -6.28
C THR A 98 -8.44 -1.45 -7.51
N GLU A 99 -7.81 -1.85 -8.62
CA GLU A 99 -7.94 -1.19 -9.92
C GLU A 99 -9.36 -1.38 -10.49
N ALA A 100 -9.80 -0.43 -11.31
CA ALA A 100 -11.09 -0.54 -11.98
C ALA A 100 -11.11 -1.79 -12.89
N HIS A 101 -12.20 -2.55 -12.84
CA HIS A 101 -12.34 -3.78 -13.63
C HIS A 101 -12.69 -3.45 -15.09
N GLY A 102 -11.85 -3.87 -16.03
CA GLY A 102 -12.14 -3.73 -17.47
C GLY A 102 -12.53 -2.30 -17.85
N LYS A 103 -13.77 -2.13 -18.34
CA LYS A 103 -14.34 -0.83 -18.75
C LYS A 103 -15.30 -0.22 -17.72
N THR A 104 -15.18 -0.59 -16.44
CA THR A 104 -15.94 0.07 -15.37
C THR A 104 -15.39 1.48 -15.16
N LEU A 105 -16.25 2.43 -14.77
CA LEU A 105 -15.92 3.86 -14.59
C LEU A 105 -15.58 4.65 -15.86
N ASP A 106 -15.27 4.00 -16.99
CA ASP A 106 -14.96 4.66 -18.27
C ASP A 106 -16.06 5.63 -18.73
N TRP A 107 -17.31 5.38 -18.36
CA TRP A 107 -18.45 6.23 -18.65
C TRP A 107 -18.28 7.67 -18.15
N ILE A 108 -17.40 7.93 -17.19
CA ILE A 108 -17.10 9.29 -16.70
C ILE A 108 -16.42 10.13 -17.79
N PHE A 109 -15.60 9.51 -18.64
CA PHE A 109 -14.81 10.20 -19.66
C PHE A 109 -15.18 9.81 -21.10
N ASP A 110 -15.97 8.74 -21.28
CA ASP A 110 -16.46 8.31 -22.59
C ASP A 110 -17.40 9.37 -23.19
N ASN A 111 -17.21 9.69 -24.47
CA ASN A 111 -18.06 10.63 -25.21
C ASN A 111 -19.40 10.05 -25.67
N SER A 112 -19.63 8.76 -25.45
CA SER A 112 -20.87 8.07 -25.78
C SER A 112 -22.08 8.69 -25.05
N PRO A 113 -23.27 8.71 -25.68
CA PRO A 113 -24.50 9.14 -25.01
C PRO A 113 -24.79 8.29 -23.77
N ILE A 114 -25.00 8.94 -22.62
CA ILE A 114 -25.42 8.27 -21.39
C ILE A 114 -26.92 8.44 -21.23
N HIS A 115 -27.67 7.34 -21.28
CA HIS A 115 -29.12 7.37 -21.11
C HIS A 115 -29.55 7.59 -19.65
N GLN A 116 -28.68 7.30 -18.68
CA GLN A 116 -28.94 7.52 -17.26
C GLN A 116 -28.59 8.96 -16.86
N SER A 117 -29.62 9.75 -16.55
CA SER A 117 -29.49 11.17 -16.20
C SER A 117 -28.49 11.43 -15.05
N LEU A 118 -28.47 10.58 -14.03
CA LEU A 118 -27.54 10.71 -12.90
C LEU A 118 -26.07 10.57 -13.32
N ARG A 119 -25.74 9.60 -14.18
CA ARG A 119 -24.38 9.42 -14.71
C ARG A 119 -23.99 10.55 -15.64
N GLN A 120 -24.91 11.02 -16.49
CA GLN A 120 -24.67 12.17 -17.35
C GLN A 120 -24.38 13.42 -16.51
N ASN A 121 -25.21 13.71 -15.50
CA ASN A 121 -25.01 14.83 -14.59
C ASN A 121 -23.68 14.73 -13.84
N PHE A 122 -23.32 13.56 -13.32
CA PHE A 122 -22.04 13.35 -12.64
C PHE A 122 -20.85 13.59 -13.58
N ARG A 123 -20.91 13.04 -14.80
CA ARG A 123 -19.88 13.24 -15.82
C ARG A 123 -19.73 14.73 -16.15
N ASP A 124 -20.82 15.42 -16.45
CA ASP A 124 -20.79 16.82 -16.85
C ASP A 124 -20.30 17.71 -15.71
N SER A 125 -20.77 17.48 -14.48
CA SER A 125 -20.29 18.20 -13.31
C SER A 125 -18.82 17.92 -13.03
N PHE A 126 -18.37 16.68 -13.15
CA PHE A 126 -16.98 16.31 -12.89
C PHE A 126 -16.04 16.91 -13.91
N VAL A 127 -16.35 16.77 -15.20
CA VAL A 127 -15.54 17.32 -16.29
C VAL A 127 -15.50 18.85 -16.23
N SER A 128 -16.64 19.49 -15.93
CA SER A 128 -16.71 20.93 -15.70
C SER A 128 -15.85 21.34 -14.50
N TRP A 129 -15.94 20.61 -13.39
CA TRP A 129 -15.10 20.86 -12.21
C TRP A 129 -13.62 20.67 -12.52
N LEU A 130 -13.20 19.65 -13.26
CA LEU A 130 -11.79 19.46 -13.62
C LEU A 130 -11.27 20.59 -14.50
N SER A 131 -12.09 21.13 -15.39
CA SER A 131 -11.68 22.05 -16.46
C SER A 131 -11.88 23.54 -16.12
N SER A 132 -12.68 23.86 -15.12
CA SER A 132 -13.12 25.22 -14.80
C SER A 132 -13.10 25.50 -13.29
N THR A 133 -13.37 26.75 -12.90
CA THR A 133 -13.52 27.16 -11.50
C THR A 133 -14.99 27.41 -11.12
N GLU A 134 -15.95 27.12 -12.01
CA GLU A 134 -17.36 27.51 -11.85
C GLU A 134 -18.05 26.75 -10.71
N LEU A 135 -17.71 25.48 -10.53
CA LEU A 135 -18.28 24.60 -9.49
C LEU A 135 -17.55 24.71 -8.15
N GLY A 136 -16.66 25.68 -7.99
CA GLY A 136 -15.84 25.86 -6.80
C GLY A 136 -14.65 24.89 -6.71
N PRO A 137 -13.89 24.97 -5.60
CA PRO A 137 -12.64 24.24 -5.45
C PRO A 137 -12.81 22.80 -4.94
N ILE A 138 -13.91 22.48 -4.25
CA ILE A 138 -14.15 21.16 -3.64
C ILE A 138 -15.15 20.36 -4.46
N TYR A 139 -14.77 19.14 -4.82
CA TYR A 139 -15.64 18.11 -5.38
C TYR A 139 -15.69 16.95 -4.39
N TRP A 140 -16.89 16.67 -3.86
CA TRP A 140 -17.07 15.66 -2.83
C TRP A 140 -17.74 14.40 -3.40
N ILE A 141 -17.09 13.25 -3.24
CA ILE A 141 -17.59 11.94 -3.66
C ILE A 141 -18.07 11.19 -2.43
N THR A 142 -19.38 11.00 -2.32
CA THR A 142 -20.01 10.29 -1.20
C THR A 142 -20.56 8.93 -1.62
N GLY A 143 -20.68 8.02 -0.67
CA GLY A 143 -21.36 6.74 -0.91
C GLY A 143 -21.20 5.69 0.17
N LYS A 144 -21.99 4.62 0.08
CA LYS A 144 -22.03 3.51 1.04
C LYS A 144 -20.65 2.84 1.22
N PRO A 145 -20.38 2.18 2.37
CA PRO A 145 -19.22 1.30 2.49
C PRO A 145 -19.20 0.26 1.38
N GLY A 146 -18.03 -0.03 0.80
CA GLY A 146 -17.90 -1.02 -0.27
C GLY A 146 -18.49 -0.61 -1.63
N SER A 147 -18.94 0.64 -1.83
CA SER A 147 -19.50 1.11 -3.11
C SER A 147 -18.47 1.42 -4.20
N GLY A 148 -17.16 1.32 -3.91
CA GLY A 148 -16.08 1.57 -4.87
C GLY A 148 -15.47 2.98 -4.86
N LYS A 149 -15.65 3.78 -3.80
CA LYS A 149 -15.13 5.16 -3.71
C LYS A 149 -13.61 5.24 -3.89
N SER A 150 -12.84 4.45 -3.14
CA SER A 150 -11.38 4.44 -3.25
C SER A 150 -10.91 4.06 -4.66
N THR A 151 -11.56 3.06 -5.26
CA THR A 151 -11.30 2.67 -6.66
C THR A 151 -11.59 3.81 -7.62
N LEU A 152 -12.69 4.55 -7.42
CA LEU A 152 -13.00 5.74 -8.21
C LEU A 152 -11.96 6.84 -8.01
N VAL A 153 -11.61 7.23 -6.79
CA VAL A 153 -10.63 8.30 -6.55
C VAL A 153 -9.27 7.93 -7.15
N ARG A 154 -8.82 6.68 -6.99
CA ARG A 154 -7.59 6.17 -7.62
C ARG A 154 -7.68 6.20 -9.15
N TYR A 155 -8.81 5.79 -9.72
CA TYR A 155 -9.04 5.88 -11.16
C TYR A 155 -8.92 7.33 -11.63
N LEU A 156 -9.63 8.26 -10.99
CA LEU A 156 -9.64 9.68 -11.38
C LEU A 156 -8.26 10.35 -11.26
N SER A 157 -7.49 10.04 -10.21
CA SER A 157 -6.17 10.67 -9.99
C SER A 157 -5.12 10.24 -11.01
N GLN A 158 -5.28 9.06 -11.61
CA GLN A 158 -4.32 8.46 -12.54
C GLN A 158 -4.82 8.49 -14.00
N HIS A 159 -6.10 8.82 -14.25
CA HIS A 159 -6.70 8.71 -15.57
C HIS A 159 -6.18 9.79 -16.56
N PRO A 160 -5.69 9.42 -17.75
CA PRO A 160 -5.12 10.38 -18.71
C PRO A 160 -6.08 11.52 -19.12
N VAL A 161 -7.37 11.21 -19.27
CA VAL A 161 -8.37 12.23 -19.64
C VAL A 161 -8.64 13.20 -18.48
N ALA A 162 -8.60 12.73 -17.23
CA ALA A 162 -8.71 13.59 -16.06
C ALA A 162 -7.54 14.59 -16.02
N LEU A 163 -6.32 14.08 -16.21
CA LEU A 163 -5.10 14.89 -16.27
C LEU A 163 -5.12 15.89 -17.44
N TYR A 164 -5.71 15.51 -18.58
CA TYR A 164 -5.94 16.43 -19.70
C TYR A 164 -6.86 17.60 -19.32
N HIS A 165 -8.00 17.32 -18.67
CA HIS A 165 -8.91 18.37 -18.20
C HIS A 165 -8.27 19.27 -17.15
N LEU A 166 -7.50 18.70 -16.22
CA LEU A 166 -6.75 19.48 -15.24
C LEU A 166 -5.71 20.40 -15.91
N ARG A 167 -4.98 19.92 -16.92
CA ARG A 167 -4.06 20.77 -17.71
C ARG A 167 -4.79 21.92 -18.39
N ARG A 168 -6.00 21.70 -18.89
CA ARG A 168 -6.84 22.76 -19.45
C ARG A 168 -7.22 23.81 -18.40
N TRP A 169 -7.57 23.39 -17.19
CA TRP A 169 -7.78 24.31 -16.06
C TRP A 169 -6.51 25.08 -15.69
N GLY A 170 -5.34 24.43 -15.79
CA GLY A 170 -4.03 25.07 -15.59
C GLY A 170 -3.76 26.25 -16.54
N GLY A 171 -4.29 26.20 -17.76
CA GLY A 171 -4.05 27.22 -18.78
C GLY A 171 -2.56 27.36 -19.08
N LYS A 172 -1.96 28.48 -18.65
CA LYS A 172 -0.51 28.73 -18.78
C LYS A 172 0.32 28.21 -17.60
N LYS A 173 -0.32 27.92 -16.46
CA LYS A 173 0.35 27.40 -15.26
C LYS A 173 0.55 25.90 -15.40
N ARG A 174 1.68 25.39 -14.87
CA ARG A 174 1.87 23.95 -14.70
C ARG A 174 0.81 23.42 -13.73
N VAL A 175 0.41 22.16 -13.87
CA VAL A 175 -0.50 21.50 -12.95
C VAL A 175 0.21 20.37 -12.23
N ASN A 176 0.19 20.40 -10.90
CA ASN A 176 0.71 19.35 -10.05
C ASN A 176 -0.46 18.63 -9.35
N THR A 177 -0.35 17.32 -9.22
CA THR A 177 -1.34 16.48 -8.53
C THR A 177 -0.68 15.76 -7.37
N ALA A 178 -1.39 15.64 -6.25
CA ALA A 178 -1.00 14.83 -5.11
C ALA A 178 -2.23 14.11 -4.55
N GLY A 179 -2.02 13.04 -3.81
CA GLY A 179 -3.13 12.23 -3.33
C GLY A 179 -2.82 11.47 -2.07
N PHE A 180 -3.86 11.26 -1.26
CA PHE A 180 -3.77 10.53 0.00
C PHE A 180 -4.98 9.64 0.16
N PHE A 181 -4.76 8.39 0.57
CA PHE A 181 -5.81 7.42 0.81
C PHE A 181 -5.77 7.03 2.27
N PHE A 182 -6.78 7.45 3.02
CA PHE A 182 -6.87 7.07 4.42
C PHE A 182 -7.15 5.55 4.55
N TRP A 183 -6.64 4.98 5.63
CA TRP A 183 -6.85 3.56 5.94
C TRP A 183 -6.89 3.30 7.44
N THR A 184 -8.08 3.05 7.98
CA THR A 184 -8.24 2.78 9.42
C THR A 184 -7.53 1.48 9.85
N SER A 185 -7.41 0.51 8.95
CA SER A 185 -6.67 -0.74 9.19
C SER A 185 -5.17 -0.61 8.90
N GLY A 186 -4.71 0.57 8.51
CA GLY A 186 -3.32 0.87 8.23
C GLY A 186 -2.56 1.33 9.47
N SER A 187 -1.31 1.75 9.24
CA SER A 187 -0.51 2.45 10.25
C SER A 187 -1.14 3.79 10.64
N ARG A 188 -0.83 4.34 11.81
CA ARG A 188 -1.28 5.66 12.27
C ARG A 188 -1.00 6.77 11.28
N GLN A 189 0.11 6.71 10.54
CA GLN A 189 0.39 7.67 9.48
C GLN A 189 -0.68 7.61 8.38
N GLN A 190 -1.19 6.42 8.02
CA GLN A 190 -2.26 6.27 7.03
C GLN A 190 -3.65 6.68 7.51
N ARG A 191 -3.83 6.97 8.81
CA ARG A 191 -5.10 7.42 9.40
C ARG A 191 -5.02 8.77 10.12
N SER A 192 -3.91 9.49 10.06
CA SER A 192 -3.70 10.74 10.80
C SER A 192 -3.39 11.95 9.91
N GLN A 193 -3.57 13.15 10.45
CA GLN A 193 -3.31 14.41 9.75
C GLN A 193 -1.80 14.60 9.52
N THR A 194 -0.96 14.16 10.45
CA THR A 194 0.51 14.14 10.27
C THR A 194 0.89 13.33 9.05
N GLY A 195 0.36 12.11 8.88
CA GLY A 195 0.70 11.30 7.71
C GLY A 195 0.13 11.85 6.41
N LEU A 196 -1.10 12.39 6.43
CA LEU A 196 -1.67 13.15 5.32
C LEU A 196 -0.72 14.25 4.84
N LEU A 197 -0.35 15.17 5.74
CA LEU A 197 0.49 16.32 5.39
C LEU A 197 1.88 15.90 4.95
N ARG A 198 2.50 14.93 5.65
CA ARG A 198 3.81 14.40 5.28
C ARG A 198 3.81 13.83 3.87
N TYR A 199 2.81 13.04 3.50
CA TYR A 199 2.77 12.43 2.18
C TYR A 199 2.48 13.46 1.08
N LEU A 200 1.52 14.38 1.29
CA LEU A 200 1.25 15.45 0.33
C LEU A 200 2.46 16.38 0.13
N LEU A 201 3.13 16.79 1.22
CA LEU A 201 4.38 17.55 1.15
C LEU A 201 5.44 16.76 0.39
N HIS A 202 5.64 15.49 0.72
CA HIS A 202 6.61 14.64 0.04
C HIS A 202 6.35 14.56 -1.47
N GLN A 203 5.10 14.33 -1.91
CA GLN A 203 4.75 14.26 -3.33
C GLN A 203 5.00 15.59 -4.06
N LEU A 204 4.53 16.69 -3.48
CA LEU A 204 4.64 18.02 -4.10
C LEU A 204 6.09 18.52 -4.14
N LEU A 205 6.85 18.33 -3.06
CA LEU A 205 8.25 18.73 -2.95
C LEU A 205 9.19 17.83 -3.75
N SER A 206 8.89 16.54 -3.88
CA SER A 206 9.65 15.64 -4.78
C SER A 206 9.47 16.05 -6.24
N SER A 207 8.28 16.55 -6.60
CA SER A 207 7.99 17.03 -7.95
C SER A 207 8.58 18.42 -8.23
N ASP A 208 8.80 19.22 -7.19
CA ASP A 208 9.37 20.56 -7.30
C ASP A 208 10.32 20.87 -6.11
N PRO A 209 11.58 20.41 -6.19
CA PRO A 209 12.53 20.54 -5.09
C PRO A 209 12.89 21.98 -4.72
N GLU A 210 12.62 22.96 -5.59
CA GLU A 210 12.85 24.39 -5.31
C GLU A 210 11.90 24.91 -4.22
N LEU A 211 10.75 24.27 -4.04
CA LEU A 211 9.77 24.61 -3.00
C LEU A 211 10.21 24.15 -1.61
N ILE A 212 11.22 23.29 -1.46
CA ILE A 212 11.64 22.74 -0.16
C ILE A 212 12.13 23.86 0.77
N GLU A 213 12.96 24.77 0.26
CA GLU A 213 13.44 25.93 1.02
C GLU A 213 12.26 26.83 1.44
N LYS A 214 11.25 26.99 0.57
CA LYS A 214 10.10 27.85 0.84
C LYS A 214 9.09 27.22 1.81
N ALA A 215 8.96 25.90 1.78
CA ALA A 215 8.13 25.15 2.72
C ALA A 215 8.75 25.10 4.12
N PHE A 216 10.09 25.05 4.20
CA PHE A 216 10.81 24.87 5.47
C PHE A 216 11.98 25.86 5.62
N PRO A 217 11.76 27.18 5.60
CA PRO A 217 12.84 28.17 5.53
C PRO A 217 13.81 28.09 6.71
N ASP A 218 13.29 28.00 7.93
CA ASP A 218 14.11 27.97 9.16
C ASP A 218 14.88 26.65 9.27
N LEU A 219 14.20 25.51 9.04
CA LEU A 219 14.83 24.20 9.08
C LEU A 219 15.89 24.06 7.98
N TRP A 220 15.60 24.51 6.76
CA TRP A 220 16.53 24.46 5.64
C TRP A 220 17.78 25.30 5.91
N SER A 221 17.60 26.54 6.40
CA SER A 221 18.70 27.43 6.80
C SER A 221 19.55 26.82 7.92
N ARG A 222 18.91 26.22 8.93
CA ARG A 222 19.59 25.53 10.03
C ARG A 222 20.42 24.34 9.54
N LEU A 223 19.82 23.46 8.73
CA LEU A 223 20.48 22.26 8.18
C LEU A 223 21.67 22.61 7.27
N ARG A 224 21.56 23.71 6.51
CA ARG A 224 22.63 24.27 5.68
C ARG A 224 23.86 24.66 6.49
N GLN A 225 23.66 25.15 7.72
CA GLN A 225 24.73 25.64 8.58
C GLN A 225 25.34 24.55 9.49
N MET A 226 24.63 23.45 9.72
CA MET A 226 25.11 22.34 10.54
C MET A 226 26.37 21.68 9.96
N THR A 227 27.18 21.09 10.82
CA THR A 227 28.23 20.15 10.44
C THR A 227 27.63 18.79 10.08
N THR A 228 28.41 17.91 9.43
CA THR A 228 27.96 16.54 9.14
C THR A 228 27.63 15.75 10.40
N LYS A 229 28.43 15.90 11.47
CA LYS A 229 28.19 15.21 12.75
C LYS A 229 26.89 15.68 13.41
N GLU A 230 26.62 16.98 13.38
CA GLU A 230 25.36 17.52 13.91
C GLU A 230 24.16 17.04 13.12
N ARG A 231 24.23 17.01 11.78
CA ARG A 231 23.15 16.48 10.94
C ARG A 231 22.86 15.01 11.22
N VAL A 232 23.91 14.18 11.34
CA VAL A 232 23.75 12.74 11.63
C VAL A 232 23.07 12.51 12.98
N ASN A 233 23.34 13.38 13.96
CA ASN A 233 22.74 13.31 15.29
C ASN A 233 21.42 14.10 15.41
N PHE A 234 20.97 14.75 14.33
CA PHE A 234 19.77 15.58 14.35
C PHE A 234 18.54 14.71 14.22
N ALA A 235 17.80 14.55 15.31
CA ALA A 235 16.48 13.92 15.31
C ALA A 235 15.41 14.97 15.00
N LEU A 236 14.66 14.76 13.91
CA LEU A 236 13.54 15.60 13.52
C LEU A 236 12.23 14.86 13.78
N GLU A 237 11.39 15.43 14.62
CA GLU A 237 10.03 14.95 14.86
C GLU A 237 9.04 15.98 14.32
N TRP A 238 8.13 15.52 13.45
CA TRP A 238 7.13 16.38 12.84
C TRP A 238 5.89 16.51 13.70
N THR A 239 5.59 17.72 14.17
CA THR A 239 4.27 18.02 14.74
C THR A 239 3.27 18.34 13.63
N VAL A 240 1.97 18.25 13.94
CA VAL A 240 0.91 18.66 12.97
C VAL A 240 1.05 20.15 12.64
N GLN A 241 1.40 20.97 13.62
CA GLN A 241 1.57 22.41 13.48
C GLN A 241 2.70 22.75 12.51
N ASP A 242 3.86 22.10 12.65
CA ASP A 242 5.01 22.30 11.75
C ASP A 242 4.62 21.95 10.31
N LEU A 243 3.93 20.83 10.12
CA LEU A 243 3.52 20.35 8.81
C LEU A 243 2.42 21.22 8.17
N GLN A 244 1.47 21.72 8.96
CA GLN A 244 0.46 22.66 8.47
C GLN A 244 1.12 23.98 8.05
N ALA A 245 2.01 24.53 8.87
CA ALA A 245 2.75 25.75 8.55
C ALA A 245 3.57 25.56 7.26
N ALA A 246 4.27 24.44 7.13
CA ALA A 246 5.02 24.11 5.92
C ALA A 246 4.14 23.94 4.69
N PHE A 247 2.99 23.28 4.83
CA PHE A 247 2.03 23.12 3.73
C PHE A 247 1.45 24.44 3.27
N HIS A 248 1.08 25.34 4.20
CA HIS A 248 0.67 26.70 3.85
C HIS A 248 1.79 27.49 3.16
N SER A 249 3.03 27.38 3.65
CA SER A 249 4.18 28.08 3.07
C SER A 249 4.50 27.58 1.66
N LEU A 250 4.37 26.27 1.43
CA LEU A 250 4.45 25.65 0.11
C LEU A 250 3.36 26.22 -0.82
N LEU A 251 2.11 26.25 -0.38
CA LEU A 251 1.00 26.75 -1.21
C LEU A 251 1.13 28.24 -1.52
N ASP A 252 1.49 29.07 -0.53
CA ASP A 252 1.78 30.49 -0.70
C ASP A 252 2.88 30.70 -1.77
N ALA A 253 3.92 29.86 -1.72
CA ALA A 253 5.03 29.90 -2.67
C ALA A 253 4.71 29.27 -4.04
N ALA A 254 3.79 28.31 -4.15
CA ALA A 254 3.56 27.58 -5.40
C ALA A 254 2.41 28.15 -6.24
N LEU A 255 1.31 28.58 -5.60
CA LEU A 255 0.04 28.80 -6.30
C LEU A 255 0.03 30.01 -7.25
N HIS A 256 1.04 30.88 -7.16
CA HIS A 256 1.22 31.98 -8.11
C HIS A 256 1.63 31.50 -9.51
N SER A 257 2.36 30.39 -9.62
CA SER A 257 2.93 29.86 -10.87
C SER A 257 2.45 28.45 -11.22
N VAL A 258 1.87 27.72 -10.25
CA VAL A 258 1.41 26.34 -10.39
C VAL A 258 -0.03 26.22 -9.91
N ASN A 259 -0.80 25.35 -10.56
CA ASN A 259 -2.11 24.90 -10.11
C ASN A 259 -1.97 23.53 -9.44
N ILE A 260 -2.62 23.32 -8.29
CA ILE A 260 -2.52 22.08 -7.52
C ILE A 260 -3.89 21.42 -7.41
N CYS A 261 -3.97 20.13 -7.73
CA CYS A 261 -5.17 19.31 -7.49
C CYS A 261 -4.86 18.17 -6.51
N LEU A 262 -5.62 18.09 -5.42
CA LEU A 262 -5.45 17.08 -4.37
C LEU A 262 -6.58 16.05 -4.44
N PHE A 263 -6.23 14.77 -4.43
CA PHE A 263 -7.18 13.65 -4.36
C PHE A 263 -7.10 12.97 -3.00
N ILE A 264 -8.08 13.21 -2.13
CA ILE A 264 -8.10 12.70 -0.76
C ILE A 264 -9.25 11.71 -0.60
N ASP A 265 -8.92 10.44 -0.39
CA ASP A 265 -9.90 9.38 -0.22
C ASP A 265 -10.09 8.99 1.24
N GLY A 266 -11.35 8.81 1.65
CA GLY A 266 -11.70 8.20 2.93
C GLY A 266 -11.60 9.12 4.14
N LEU A 267 -12.16 10.34 4.08
CA LEU A 267 -12.15 11.23 5.26
C LEU A 267 -12.84 10.61 6.49
N ASP A 268 -13.79 9.69 6.32
CA ASP A 268 -14.41 8.89 7.39
C ASP A 268 -13.49 7.82 8.00
N GLU A 269 -12.29 7.66 7.45
CA GLU A 269 -11.25 6.79 7.97
C GLU A 269 -10.19 7.56 8.78
N PHE A 270 -10.34 8.88 8.90
CA PHE A 270 -9.47 9.73 9.71
C PHE A 270 -9.66 9.43 11.21
N ASP A 271 -8.56 9.05 11.86
CA ASP A 271 -8.49 8.78 13.29
C ASP A 271 -8.15 10.08 14.04
N GLY A 272 -9.16 10.95 14.14
CA GLY A 272 -9.08 12.24 14.80
C GLY A 272 -10.40 13.00 14.76
N ASP A 273 -10.35 14.29 15.02
CA ASP A 273 -11.55 15.13 15.01
C ASP A 273 -11.95 15.49 13.57
N HIS A 274 -13.06 14.90 13.11
CA HIS A 274 -13.61 15.15 11.78
C HIS A 274 -13.89 16.64 11.52
N ALA A 275 -14.29 17.42 12.53
CA ALA A 275 -14.51 18.85 12.36
C ALA A 275 -13.20 19.59 12.05
N GLN A 276 -12.10 19.20 12.70
CA GLN A 276 -10.79 19.82 12.46
C GLN A 276 -10.27 19.54 11.05
N ILE A 277 -10.38 18.31 10.55
CA ILE A 277 -9.91 17.99 9.19
C ILE A 277 -10.79 18.65 8.11
N ILE A 278 -12.10 18.75 8.35
CA ILE A 278 -13.02 19.47 7.47
C ILE A 278 -12.67 20.95 7.43
N ASN A 279 -12.47 21.58 8.59
CA ASN A 279 -12.10 22.99 8.68
C ASN A 279 -10.76 23.24 7.99
N PHE A 280 -9.77 22.36 8.18
CA PHE A 280 -8.50 22.44 7.47
C PHE A 280 -8.69 22.51 5.94
N PHE A 281 -9.48 21.61 5.34
CA PHE A 281 -9.71 21.66 3.89
C PHE A 281 -10.51 22.88 3.44
N LYS A 282 -11.49 23.34 4.24
CA LYS A 282 -12.23 24.58 3.96
C LYS A 282 -11.31 25.80 4.01
N ASP A 283 -10.47 25.90 5.03
CA ASP A 283 -9.52 27.00 5.24
C ASP A 283 -8.51 27.10 4.10
N LEU A 284 -8.04 25.95 3.58
CA LEU A 284 -7.22 25.92 2.37
C LEU A 284 -7.97 26.59 1.20
N THR A 285 -9.22 26.22 0.96
CA THR A 285 -9.97 26.76 -0.17
C THR A 285 -10.35 28.23 -0.02
N SER A 286 -10.60 28.71 1.20
CA SER A 286 -10.91 30.12 1.45
C SER A 286 -9.68 31.02 1.36
N ARG A 287 -8.51 30.54 1.82
CA ARG A 287 -7.26 31.32 1.79
C ARG A 287 -6.72 31.51 0.36
N TYR A 288 -6.90 30.52 -0.50
CA TYR A 288 -6.25 30.47 -1.82
C TYR A 288 -7.18 30.74 -3.01
N ASP A 289 -8.21 31.57 -2.80
CA ASP A 289 -9.23 32.03 -3.77
C ASP A 289 -9.96 30.95 -4.60
N GLY A 290 -9.66 29.67 -4.36
CA GLY A 290 -10.21 28.50 -5.03
C GLY A 290 -9.85 28.37 -6.52
N LYS A 291 -9.04 29.28 -7.09
CA LYS A 291 -8.77 29.27 -8.55
C LYS A 291 -7.58 28.41 -8.94
N SER A 292 -6.57 28.33 -8.08
CA SER A 292 -5.34 27.56 -8.30
C SER A 292 -5.24 26.30 -7.44
N LEU A 293 -6.23 26.04 -6.59
CA LEU A 293 -6.31 24.84 -5.74
C LEU A 293 -7.64 24.11 -5.97
N LYS A 294 -7.56 22.81 -6.26
CA LYS A 294 -8.71 21.89 -6.36
C LYS A 294 -8.57 20.73 -5.38
N LEU A 295 -9.68 20.34 -4.77
CA LEU A 295 -9.78 19.23 -3.83
C LEU A 295 -10.86 18.25 -4.29
N CYS A 296 -10.48 17.01 -4.62
CA CYS A 296 -11.39 15.89 -4.75
C CYS A 296 -11.38 15.12 -3.43
N LEU A 297 -12.45 15.20 -2.66
CA LEU A 297 -12.57 14.58 -1.34
C LEU A 297 -13.55 13.41 -1.41
N SER A 298 -13.30 12.31 -0.72
CA SER A 298 -14.28 11.21 -0.58
C SER A 298 -14.56 10.86 0.87
N SER A 299 -15.80 10.46 1.16
CA SER A 299 -16.18 9.89 2.47
C SER A 299 -17.48 9.08 2.43
N ARG A 300 -17.80 8.41 3.54
CA ARG A 300 -19.15 7.92 3.83
C ARG A 300 -20.12 9.10 4.03
N PRO A 301 -21.44 8.90 3.80
CA PRO A 301 -22.47 9.92 4.03
C PRO A 301 -22.78 10.06 5.53
N TRP A 302 -21.78 10.42 6.34
CA TRP A 302 -22.00 10.78 7.73
C TRP A 302 -22.44 12.24 7.83
N ASP A 303 -23.32 12.54 8.78
CA ASP A 303 -23.90 13.87 9.00
C ASP A 303 -22.87 14.99 9.00
N VAL A 304 -21.69 14.76 9.58
CA VAL A 304 -20.62 15.76 9.67
C VAL A 304 -20.09 16.16 8.29
N PHE A 305 -19.99 15.20 7.34
CA PHE A 305 -19.54 15.45 5.99
C PHE A 305 -20.65 15.97 5.10
N GLU A 306 -21.87 15.42 5.23
CA GLU A 306 -23.05 15.94 4.52
C GLU A 306 -23.25 17.42 4.85
N LYS A 307 -23.33 17.80 6.14
CA LYS A 307 -23.45 19.21 6.55
C LYS A 307 -22.28 20.08 6.10
N ALA A 308 -21.08 19.51 5.99
CA ALA A 308 -19.89 20.27 5.61
C ALA A 308 -19.79 20.53 4.10
N PHE A 309 -20.21 19.58 3.28
CA PHE A 309 -19.98 19.56 1.84
C PHE A 309 -21.26 19.52 1.00
N GLU A 310 -22.45 19.70 1.59
CA GLU A 310 -23.73 19.76 0.86
C GLU A 310 -23.75 20.80 -0.27
N THR A 311 -22.97 21.88 -0.14
CA THR A 311 -22.85 22.91 -1.19
C THR A 311 -21.82 22.57 -2.27
N SER A 312 -21.01 21.51 -2.07
CA SER A 312 -20.02 21.05 -3.04
C SER A 312 -20.70 20.20 -4.11
N VAL A 313 -20.47 20.54 -5.38
CA VAL A 313 -21.08 19.82 -6.50
C VAL A 313 -20.22 18.61 -6.85
N PRO A 314 -20.80 17.42 -7.09
CA PRO A 314 -22.20 17.02 -6.98
C PRO A 314 -22.49 16.31 -5.66
N ASN A 315 -23.77 16.33 -5.25
CA ASN A 315 -24.28 15.52 -4.14
C ASN A 315 -24.71 14.10 -4.58
N THR A 316 -24.22 13.61 -5.71
CA THR A 316 -24.60 12.29 -6.22
C THR A 316 -23.85 11.19 -5.48
N LYS A 317 -24.59 10.23 -4.91
CA LYS A 317 -23.98 9.12 -4.18
C LYS A 317 -23.50 8.06 -5.18
N LEU A 318 -22.29 7.55 -4.97
CA LEU A 318 -21.66 6.61 -5.92
C LEU A 318 -22.47 5.34 -6.15
N GLN A 319 -23.15 4.84 -5.12
CA GLN A 319 -24.00 3.65 -5.24
C GLN A 319 -25.14 3.79 -6.25
N ASP A 320 -25.57 5.02 -6.56
CA ASP A 320 -26.64 5.31 -7.51
C ASP A 320 -26.12 5.33 -8.96
N LEU A 321 -24.80 5.30 -9.13
CA LEU A 321 -24.08 5.36 -10.40
C LEU A 321 -23.46 4.01 -10.79
N SER A 322 -23.36 3.06 -9.86
CA SER A 322 -22.55 1.84 -10.04
C SER A 322 -23.29 0.67 -10.70
N TYR A 323 -24.60 0.79 -11.01
CA TYR A 323 -25.41 -0.32 -11.51
C TYR A 323 -24.81 -1.00 -12.75
N ASP A 324 -24.55 -0.27 -13.83
CA ASP A 324 -24.01 -0.90 -15.05
C ASP A 324 -22.60 -1.45 -14.84
N ASP A 325 -21.80 -0.82 -13.96
CA ASP A 325 -20.45 -1.29 -13.67
C ASP A 325 -20.47 -2.61 -12.90
N MET A 326 -21.39 -2.74 -11.93
CA MET A 326 -21.65 -3.99 -11.21
C MET A 326 -22.18 -5.08 -12.16
N TYR A 327 -23.11 -4.72 -13.06
CA TYR A 327 -23.66 -5.64 -14.05
C TYR A 327 -22.57 -6.18 -14.98
N ARG A 328 -21.71 -5.28 -15.50
CA ARG A 328 -20.55 -5.65 -16.33
C ARG A 328 -19.59 -6.55 -15.56
N TYR A 329 -19.18 -6.13 -14.37
CA TYR A 329 -18.27 -6.91 -13.52
C TYR A 329 -18.80 -8.32 -13.26
N ALA A 330 -20.06 -8.47 -12.84
CA ALA A 330 -20.65 -9.77 -12.58
C ALA A 330 -20.73 -10.63 -13.85
N THR A 331 -21.12 -10.01 -14.97
CA THR A 331 -21.19 -10.69 -16.27
C THR A 331 -19.82 -11.20 -16.73
N ASP A 332 -18.82 -10.33 -16.72
CA ASP A 332 -17.48 -10.63 -17.25
C ASP A 332 -16.77 -11.66 -16.37
N THR A 333 -16.88 -11.50 -15.04
CA THR A 333 -16.30 -12.43 -14.07
C THR A 333 -16.93 -13.83 -14.16
N LEU A 334 -18.26 -13.94 -14.31
CA LEU A 334 -18.91 -15.24 -14.53
C LEU A 334 -18.52 -15.86 -15.88
N LYS A 335 -18.40 -15.06 -16.95
CA LYS A 335 -18.01 -15.52 -18.29
C LYS A 335 -16.52 -15.90 -18.41
N ALA A 336 -15.68 -15.52 -17.45
CA ALA A 336 -14.30 -15.97 -17.39
C ALA A 336 -14.21 -17.49 -17.22
N ASN A 337 -15.18 -18.11 -16.55
CA ASN A 337 -15.30 -19.57 -16.49
C ASN A 337 -15.94 -20.13 -17.78
N ASP A 338 -15.21 -20.99 -18.49
CA ASP A 338 -15.63 -21.54 -19.77
C ASP A 338 -16.97 -22.29 -19.75
N GLN A 339 -17.25 -23.03 -18.67
CA GLN A 339 -18.50 -23.80 -18.55
C GLN A 339 -19.68 -22.87 -18.28
N ILE A 340 -19.52 -21.93 -17.35
CA ILE A 340 -20.54 -20.92 -17.05
C ILE A 340 -20.80 -20.06 -18.29
N ARG A 341 -19.76 -19.66 -19.04
CA ARG A 341 -19.90 -18.92 -20.30
C ARG A 341 -20.76 -19.67 -21.31
N ARG A 342 -20.60 -20.99 -21.45
CA ARG A 342 -21.43 -21.81 -22.35
C ARG A 342 -22.88 -21.87 -21.89
N LEU A 343 -23.11 -22.09 -20.59
CA LEU A 343 -24.46 -22.12 -20.03
C LEU A 343 -25.17 -20.77 -20.15
N MET A 344 -24.45 -19.67 -19.90
CA MET A 344 -25.00 -18.31 -20.05
C MET A 344 -25.40 -18.02 -21.49
N LYS A 345 -24.62 -18.49 -22.47
CA LYS A 345 -24.97 -18.38 -23.90
C LYS A 345 -26.19 -19.23 -24.27
N GLN A 346 -26.37 -20.39 -23.64
CA GLN A 346 -27.53 -21.26 -23.86
C GLN A 346 -28.81 -20.73 -23.20
N ASN A 347 -28.67 -19.96 -22.12
CA ASN A 347 -29.79 -19.44 -21.31
C ASN A 347 -29.73 -17.90 -21.22
N PRO A 348 -29.93 -17.15 -22.32
CA PRO A 348 -29.72 -15.70 -22.35
C PRO A 348 -30.66 -14.93 -21.42
N GLU A 349 -31.95 -15.29 -21.38
CA GLU A 349 -32.92 -14.61 -20.50
C GLU A 349 -32.65 -14.91 -19.01
N SER A 350 -32.41 -16.17 -18.66
CA SER A 350 -32.06 -16.54 -17.28
C SER A 350 -30.73 -15.91 -16.84
N THR A 351 -29.78 -15.75 -17.77
CA THR A 351 -28.53 -15.01 -17.52
C THR A 351 -28.80 -13.56 -17.20
N ARG A 352 -29.63 -12.89 -18.00
CA ARG A 352 -30.00 -11.49 -17.76
C ARG A 352 -30.68 -11.34 -16.41
N LEU A 353 -31.61 -12.23 -16.07
CA LEU A 353 -32.30 -12.22 -14.79
C LEU A 353 -31.33 -12.47 -13.61
N LEU A 354 -30.44 -13.46 -13.73
CA LEU A 354 -29.43 -13.78 -12.71
C LEU A 354 -28.56 -12.56 -12.41
N VAL A 355 -27.95 -11.95 -13.44
CA VAL A 355 -27.05 -10.80 -13.25
C VAL A 355 -27.83 -9.59 -12.73
N THR A 356 -29.05 -9.34 -13.22
CA THR A 356 -29.91 -8.27 -12.69
C THR A 356 -30.17 -8.48 -11.20
N THR A 357 -30.54 -9.70 -10.80
CA THR A 357 -30.79 -10.05 -9.39
C THR A 357 -29.55 -9.84 -8.52
N VAL A 358 -28.36 -10.18 -9.01
CA VAL A 358 -27.09 -9.90 -8.30
C VAL A 358 -26.94 -8.41 -8.02
N VAL A 359 -27.15 -7.56 -9.03
CA VAL A 359 -26.96 -6.11 -8.87
C VAL A 359 -28.03 -5.48 -7.99
N GLU A 360 -29.28 -5.94 -8.10
CA GLU A 360 -30.39 -5.49 -7.26
C GLU A 360 -30.17 -5.87 -5.78
N GLN A 361 -29.78 -7.11 -5.50
CA GLN A 361 -29.49 -7.58 -4.13
C GLN A 361 -28.30 -6.86 -3.51
N ALA A 362 -27.31 -6.46 -4.30
CA ALA A 362 -26.17 -5.71 -3.82
C ALA A 362 -26.52 -4.32 -3.28
N ASN A 363 -27.66 -3.74 -3.67
CA ASN A 363 -28.12 -2.41 -3.23
C ASN A 363 -26.99 -1.34 -3.30
N GLY A 364 -26.20 -1.41 -4.37
CA GLY A 364 -25.11 -0.49 -4.65
C GLY A 364 -23.82 -0.71 -3.83
N VAL A 365 -23.64 -1.89 -3.23
CA VAL A 365 -22.42 -2.32 -2.54
C VAL A 365 -21.60 -3.24 -3.45
N PHE A 366 -20.51 -2.73 -4.02
CA PHE A 366 -19.68 -3.46 -4.99
C PHE A 366 -18.98 -4.67 -4.36
N LEU A 367 -18.61 -4.55 -3.08
CA LEU A 367 -18.06 -5.65 -2.29
C LEU A 367 -19.01 -6.85 -2.23
N TRP A 368 -20.32 -6.61 -2.11
CA TRP A 368 -21.32 -7.67 -2.08
C TRP A 368 -21.36 -8.41 -3.43
N VAL A 369 -21.37 -7.68 -4.55
CA VAL A 369 -21.33 -8.27 -5.90
C VAL A 369 -20.10 -9.17 -6.08
N ARG A 370 -18.93 -8.67 -5.65
CA ARG A 370 -17.68 -9.46 -5.68
C ARG A 370 -17.82 -10.77 -4.93
N LEU A 371 -18.29 -10.71 -3.68
CA LEU A 371 -18.43 -11.91 -2.84
C LEU A 371 -19.49 -12.88 -3.38
N ALA A 372 -20.62 -12.38 -3.87
CA ALA A 372 -21.67 -13.20 -4.46
C ALA A 372 -21.19 -13.93 -5.72
N VAL A 373 -20.50 -13.23 -6.61
CA VAL A 373 -19.96 -13.83 -7.85
C VAL A 373 -18.84 -14.82 -7.54
N GLU A 374 -17.91 -14.49 -6.64
CA GLU A 374 -16.88 -15.42 -6.19
C GLU A 374 -17.49 -16.68 -5.55
N ARG A 375 -18.56 -16.52 -4.75
CA ARG A 375 -19.27 -17.67 -4.15
C ARG A 375 -19.91 -18.55 -5.22
N MET A 376 -20.58 -17.97 -6.21
CA MET A 376 -21.13 -18.72 -7.34
C MET A 376 -20.05 -19.49 -8.10
N LEU A 377 -18.88 -18.88 -8.34
CA LEU A 377 -17.75 -19.54 -9.00
C LEU A 377 -17.21 -20.72 -8.18
N VAL A 378 -17.10 -20.57 -6.86
CA VAL A 378 -16.61 -21.63 -5.97
C VAL A 378 -17.60 -22.79 -5.87
N THR A 379 -18.90 -22.51 -5.79
CA THR A 379 -19.95 -23.55 -5.72
C THR A 379 -20.13 -24.29 -7.04
N PHE A 380 -19.78 -23.67 -8.17
CA PHE A 380 -19.98 -24.25 -9.49
C PHE A 380 -18.95 -25.35 -9.80
N GLN A 381 -19.40 -26.61 -9.80
CA GLN A 381 -18.59 -27.79 -10.12
C GLN A 381 -18.69 -28.21 -11.59
N LYS A 382 -17.76 -29.07 -12.03
CA LYS A 382 -17.78 -29.68 -13.37
C LYS A 382 -19.10 -30.45 -13.58
N ASN A 383 -19.85 -30.07 -14.64
CA ASN A 383 -21.18 -30.59 -15.00
C ASN A 383 -22.35 -30.04 -14.17
N SER A 384 -22.13 -28.99 -13.38
CA SER A 384 -23.23 -28.24 -12.75
C SER A 384 -24.16 -27.67 -13.82
N LYS A 385 -25.46 -27.64 -13.50
CA LYS A 385 -26.46 -26.98 -14.34
C LYS A 385 -26.54 -25.49 -14.00
N PHE A 386 -27.23 -24.71 -14.82
CA PHE A 386 -27.37 -23.26 -14.63
C PHE A 386 -28.06 -22.91 -13.31
N GLU A 387 -29.03 -23.74 -12.88
CA GLU A 387 -29.82 -23.56 -11.65
C GLU A 387 -28.97 -23.54 -10.38
N VAL A 388 -27.75 -24.09 -10.42
CA VAL A 388 -26.80 -24.00 -9.28
C VAL A 388 -26.42 -22.55 -9.00
N LEU A 389 -26.24 -21.72 -10.05
CA LEU A 389 -25.92 -20.30 -9.89
C LEU A 389 -27.10 -19.55 -9.26
N GLU A 390 -28.30 -19.81 -9.75
CA GLU A 390 -29.54 -19.20 -9.26
C GLU A 390 -29.83 -19.59 -7.80
N THR A 391 -29.65 -20.87 -7.47
CA THR A 391 -29.84 -21.39 -6.10
C THR A 391 -28.81 -20.79 -5.16
N THR A 392 -27.54 -20.76 -5.57
CA THR A 392 -26.47 -20.13 -4.78
C THR A 392 -26.80 -18.68 -4.48
N LEU A 393 -27.24 -17.89 -5.47
CA LEU A 393 -27.60 -16.49 -5.27
C LEU A 393 -28.78 -16.32 -4.32
N LYS A 394 -29.83 -17.15 -4.44
CA LYS A 394 -31.02 -17.08 -3.58
C LYS A 394 -30.73 -17.32 -2.10
N GLU A 395 -29.67 -18.06 -1.79
CA GLU A 395 -29.25 -18.34 -0.41
C GLU A 395 -28.42 -17.22 0.22
N LEU A 396 -27.95 -16.24 -0.56
CA LEU A 396 -27.11 -15.15 -0.05
C LEU A 396 -27.96 -14.05 0.61
N PRO A 397 -27.63 -13.66 1.85
CA PRO A 397 -28.20 -12.47 2.48
C PRO A 397 -27.83 -11.20 1.72
N THR A 398 -28.71 -10.21 1.73
CA THR A 398 -28.49 -8.90 1.11
C THR A 398 -27.70 -7.93 1.99
N ASP A 399 -27.74 -8.12 3.31
CA ASP A 399 -26.92 -7.37 4.26
C ASP A 399 -25.48 -7.93 4.30
N LEU A 400 -24.48 -7.05 4.42
CA LEU A 400 -23.07 -7.46 4.40
C LEU A 400 -22.67 -8.26 5.65
N ASP A 401 -23.17 -7.90 6.83
CA ASP A 401 -22.80 -8.56 8.08
C ASP A 401 -23.41 -9.96 8.10
N ASP A 402 -24.67 -10.10 7.66
CA ASP A 402 -25.32 -11.40 7.47
C ASP A 402 -24.62 -12.24 6.41
N LEU A 403 -24.13 -11.62 5.33
CA LEU A 403 -23.35 -12.30 4.30
C LEU A 403 -22.03 -12.82 4.90
N PHE A 404 -21.28 -12.01 5.65
CA PHE A 404 -20.06 -12.45 6.33
C PHE A 404 -20.34 -13.59 7.30
N GLU A 405 -21.40 -13.47 8.12
CA GLU A 405 -21.86 -14.50 9.05
C GLU A 405 -22.17 -15.82 8.32
N LYS A 406 -22.88 -15.75 7.18
CA LYS A 406 -23.14 -16.94 6.36
C LYS A 406 -21.84 -17.54 5.83
N LEU A 407 -21.00 -16.74 5.16
CA LEU A 407 -19.79 -17.20 4.49
C LEU A 407 -18.78 -17.81 5.47
N LEU A 408 -18.67 -17.25 6.67
CA LEU A 408 -17.67 -17.67 7.66
C LEU A 408 -18.20 -18.76 8.58
N PHE A 409 -19.42 -18.66 9.11
CA PHE A 409 -19.90 -19.57 10.15
C PHE A 409 -20.95 -20.58 9.71
N LYS A 410 -21.71 -20.33 8.63
CA LYS A 410 -22.79 -21.25 8.20
C LYS A 410 -22.36 -22.14 7.04
N ASP A 411 -21.54 -21.60 6.15
CA ASP A 411 -21.13 -22.27 4.92
C ASP A 411 -19.79 -23.03 5.06
N GLN A 412 -19.19 -23.04 6.26
CA GLN A 412 -17.96 -23.73 6.59
C GLN A 412 -18.19 -24.88 7.58
N THR A 413 -17.36 -25.92 7.48
CA THR A 413 -17.32 -26.99 8.49
C THR A 413 -16.68 -26.50 9.78
N SER A 414 -16.95 -27.17 10.91
CA SER A 414 -16.31 -26.82 12.19
C SER A 414 -14.78 -26.82 12.13
N SER A 415 -14.19 -27.72 11.34
CA SER A 415 -12.74 -27.75 11.12
C SER A 415 -12.23 -26.53 10.36
N GLU A 416 -12.98 -26.02 9.39
CA GLU A 416 -12.60 -24.84 8.62
C GLU A 416 -12.73 -23.57 9.46
N ILE A 417 -13.80 -23.46 10.26
CA ILE A 417 -13.98 -22.34 11.18
C ILE A 417 -12.84 -22.27 12.20
N MET A 418 -12.36 -23.42 12.71
CA MET A 418 -11.18 -23.43 13.58
C MET A 418 -9.93 -22.91 12.86
N GLN A 419 -9.75 -23.23 11.59
CA GLN A 419 -8.62 -22.73 10.79
C GLN A 419 -8.74 -21.22 10.53
N THR A 420 -9.95 -20.72 10.29
CA THR A 420 -10.27 -19.30 10.23
C THR A 420 -9.95 -18.58 11.54
N ALA A 421 -10.33 -19.19 12.68
CA ALA A 421 -10.03 -18.67 14.00
C ALA A 421 -8.52 -18.60 14.26
N THR A 422 -7.74 -19.59 13.80
CA THR A 422 -6.27 -19.55 13.88
C THR A 422 -5.71 -18.35 13.13
N LEU A 423 -6.11 -18.15 11.87
CA LEU A 423 -5.66 -17.01 11.06
C LEU A 423 -6.02 -15.67 11.71
N PHE A 424 -7.27 -15.52 12.16
CA PHE A 424 -7.75 -14.32 12.84
C PHE A 424 -6.90 -14.01 14.07
N GLN A 425 -6.68 -14.99 14.96
CA GLN A 425 -5.93 -14.78 16.19
C GLN A 425 -4.45 -14.48 15.95
N LEU A 426 -3.83 -15.06 14.92
CA LEU A 426 -2.46 -14.70 14.53
C LEU A 426 -2.39 -13.23 14.07
N MET A 427 -3.30 -12.81 13.19
CA MET A 427 -3.38 -11.41 12.75
C MET A 427 -3.67 -10.46 13.91
N HIS A 428 -4.60 -10.82 14.80
CA HIS A 428 -4.95 -9.99 15.95
C HIS A 428 -3.79 -9.87 16.95
N ALA A 429 -3.09 -10.98 17.26
CA ALA A 429 -1.92 -10.98 18.12
C ALA A 429 -0.79 -10.10 17.55
N ARG A 430 -0.62 -10.08 16.22
CA ARG A 430 0.32 -9.20 15.53
C ARG A 430 -0.03 -7.73 15.75
N GLU A 431 -1.30 -7.37 15.60
CA GLU A 431 -1.76 -5.99 15.79
C GLU A 431 -1.53 -5.49 17.21
N ILE A 432 -1.81 -6.32 18.22
CA ILE A 432 -1.53 -6.00 19.63
C ILE A 432 -0.04 -5.70 19.85
N VAL A 433 0.84 -6.54 19.31
CA VAL A 433 2.29 -6.36 19.47
C VAL A 433 2.79 -5.12 18.73
N ALA A 434 2.32 -4.90 17.50
CA ALA A 434 2.70 -3.73 16.71
C ALA A 434 2.28 -2.41 17.39
N ASP A 435 1.09 -2.37 17.99
CA ASP A 435 0.63 -1.24 18.80
C ASP A 435 1.51 -1.02 20.04
N PHE A 436 1.83 -2.10 20.77
CA PHE A 436 2.68 -2.03 21.97
C PHE A 436 4.07 -1.44 21.69
N ILE A 437 4.73 -1.87 20.60
CA ILE A 437 6.05 -1.35 20.23
C ILE A 437 5.99 -0.04 19.44
N LYS A 438 4.78 0.48 19.16
CA LYS A 438 4.53 1.68 18.36
C LYS A 438 5.12 1.61 16.94
N ASP A 439 5.22 0.40 16.38
CA ASP A 439 5.62 0.17 14.99
C ASP A 439 4.41 -0.31 14.18
N GLU A 440 3.51 0.61 13.89
CA GLU A 440 2.29 0.28 13.16
C GLU A 440 2.55 -0.04 11.68
N SER A 441 3.76 0.22 11.15
CA SER A 441 4.15 -0.26 9.82
C SER A 441 4.24 -1.79 9.73
N SER A 442 4.38 -2.41 10.90
CA SER A 442 4.44 -3.84 11.15
C SER A 442 3.08 -4.44 11.53
N ASN A 443 1.97 -3.71 11.38
CA ASN A 443 0.64 -4.20 11.82
C ASN A 443 0.08 -5.42 11.06
N SER A 444 0.65 -5.73 9.88
CA SER A 444 0.21 -6.83 9.02
C SER A 444 1.25 -7.93 9.02
N LEU A 445 0.81 -9.19 9.05
CA LEU A 445 1.70 -10.33 8.86
C LEU A 445 2.08 -10.49 7.39
N THR A 446 3.32 -10.87 7.15
CA THR A 446 3.77 -11.35 5.84
C THR A 446 3.37 -12.82 5.63
N VAL A 447 3.33 -13.25 4.37
CA VAL A 447 3.12 -14.68 4.03
C VAL A 447 4.22 -15.54 4.66
N TRP A 448 5.47 -15.07 4.70
CA TRP A 448 6.57 -15.81 5.29
C TRP A 448 6.43 -15.99 6.79
N GLU A 449 6.00 -14.95 7.52
CA GLU A 449 5.73 -15.05 8.95
C GLU A 449 4.59 -16.05 9.23
N LEU A 450 3.52 -16.01 8.44
CA LEU A 450 2.40 -16.95 8.56
C LEU A 450 2.80 -18.39 8.22
N ALA A 451 3.66 -18.58 7.23
CA ALA A 451 4.13 -19.90 6.81
C ALA A 451 4.85 -20.66 7.93
N PHE A 452 5.44 -19.96 8.90
CA PHE A 452 6.04 -20.53 10.10
C PHE A 452 5.16 -20.45 11.34
N ALA A 453 4.02 -19.76 11.31
CA ALA A 453 3.11 -19.63 12.46
C ALA A 453 1.90 -20.59 12.39
N LEU A 454 1.51 -21.05 11.20
CA LEU A 454 0.28 -21.82 11.00
C LEU A 454 0.35 -23.26 11.53
N PHE A 455 1.39 -24.01 11.18
CA PHE A 455 1.42 -25.47 11.38
C PHE A 455 2.11 -25.85 12.69
N LYS A 456 1.56 -26.82 13.45
CA LYS A 456 2.10 -27.18 14.78
C LYS A 456 3.45 -27.90 14.65
N GLU A 457 3.63 -28.60 13.54
CA GLU A 457 4.82 -29.38 13.19
C GLU A 457 6.09 -28.52 13.14
N ASP A 458 5.94 -27.22 12.88
CA ASP A 458 7.04 -26.26 12.90
C ASP A 458 7.64 -26.03 14.30
N ASP A 459 6.99 -26.47 15.38
CA ASP A 459 7.55 -26.44 16.74
C ASP A 459 8.86 -27.24 16.82
N VAL A 460 8.88 -28.45 16.23
CA VAL A 460 10.06 -29.33 16.20
C VAL A 460 11.15 -28.69 15.35
N MET A 461 10.78 -28.11 14.21
CA MET A 461 11.72 -27.42 13.32
C MET A 461 12.38 -26.23 14.01
N ALA A 462 11.64 -25.46 14.81
CA ALA A 462 12.20 -24.33 15.54
C ALA A 462 13.20 -24.75 16.62
N LEU A 463 13.00 -25.92 17.23
CA LEU A 463 13.87 -26.46 18.28
C LEU A 463 15.13 -27.14 17.75
N ASP A 464 15.00 -27.95 16.70
CA ASP A 464 16.06 -28.88 16.30
C ASP A 464 16.89 -28.41 15.10
N ARG A 465 16.36 -27.47 14.30
CA ARG A 465 17.02 -27.06 13.06
C ARG A 465 18.16 -26.08 13.33
N GLU A 466 19.27 -26.29 12.64
CA GLU A 466 20.41 -25.37 12.60
C GLU A 466 20.14 -24.24 11.60
N VAL A 467 20.93 -23.17 11.69
CA VAL A 467 20.83 -22.02 10.78
C VAL A 467 21.25 -22.44 9.36
N VAL A 468 20.35 -22.26 8.41
CA VAL A 468 20.59 -22.54 6.98
C VAL A 468 19.70 -21.66 6.11
N GLU A 469 20.27 -21.10 5.05
CA GLU A 469 19.58 -20.26 4.08
C GLU A 469 18.34 -20.97 3.51
N ALA A 470 17.27 -20.20 3.30
CA ALA A 470 16.04 -20.70 2.72
C ALA A 470 16.21 -20.90 1.21
N SER A 471 16.06 -22.14 0.73
CA SER A 471 16.07 -22.41 -0.71
C SER A 471 14.80 -21.88 -1.39
N ASP A 472 14.92 -21.44 -2.64
CA ASP A 472 13.78 -21.01 -3.47
C ASP A 472 12.67 -22.07 -3.53
N GLU A 473 13.02 -23.36 -3.59
CA GLU A 473 12.05 -24.47 -3.58
C GLU A 473 11.23 -24.52 -2.29
N GLU A 474 11.88 -24.36 -1.14
CA GLU A 474 11.21 -24.36 0.16
C GLU A 474 10.33 -23.12 0.33
N ILE A 475 10.82 -21.95 -0.10
CA ILE A 475 10.05 -20.71 -0.10
C ILE A 475 8.78 -20.87 -0.95
N GLN A 476 8.91 -21.34 -2.19
CA GLN A 476 7.76 -21.56 -3.09
C GLN A 476 6.76 -22.55 -2.49
N ARG A 477 7.24 -23.66 -1.92
CA ARG A 477 6.39 -24.68 -1.32
C ARG A 477 5.64 -24.14 -0.10
N ARG A 478 6.34 -23.48 0.84
CA ARG A 478 5.74 -22.95 2.07
C ARG A 478 4.81 -21.78 1.82
N CYS A 479 5.26 -20.78 1.06
CA CYS A 479 4.46 -19.62 0.70
C CYS A 479 3.25 -20.03 -0.14
N GLY A 480 3.43 -20.91 -1.13
CA GLY A 480 2.33 -21.45 -1.94
C GLY A 480 1.27 -22.16 -1.11
N THR A 481 1.68 -23.03 -0.17
CA THR A 481 0.78 -23.71 0.77
C THR A 481 0.03 -22.70 1.65
N THR A 482 0.74 -21.69 2.15
CA THR A 482 0.18 -20.65 3.02
C THR A 482 -0.85 -19.78 2.29
N VAL A 483 -0.55 -19.36 1.06
CA VAL A 483 -1.49 -18.58 0.23
C VAL A 483 -2.74 -19.41 -0.09
N GLN A 484 -2.58 -20.68 -0.46
CA GLN A 484 -3.72 -21.58 -0.67
C GLN A 484 -4.57 -21.73 0.61
N TYR A 485 -3.92 -21.86 1.76
CA TYR A 485 -4.60 -21.93 3.05
C TYR A 485 -5.41 -20.66 3.35
N ILE A 486 -4.81 -19.48 3.19
CA ILE A 486 -5.48 -18.18 3.39
C ILE A 486 -6.71 -18.08 2.47
N GLN A 487 -6.54 -18.38 1.19
CA GLN A 487 -7.60 -18.29 0.19
C GLN A 487 -8.74 -19.29 0.44
N ALA A 488 -8.42 -20.49 0.91
CA ALA A 488 -9.41 -21.54 1.15
C ALA A 488 -10.17 -21.35 2.47
N ARG A 489 -9.52 -20.80 3.52
CA ARG A 489 -10.05 -20.85 4.88
C ARG A 489 -10.74 -19.57 5.32
N PHE A 490 -10.24 -18.40 4.97
CA PHE A 490 -10.86 -17.16 5.43
C PHE A 490 -12.03 -16.67 4.54
N ALA A 491 -12.77 -17.60 3.92
CA ALA A 491 -13.90 -17.33 3.02
C ALA A 491 -13.61 -16.24 1.95
N ARG A 492 -12.34 -16.13 1.52
CA ARG A 492 -11.83 -15.08 0.61
C ARG A 492 -12.01 -13.64 1.13
N LEU A 493 -12.21 -13.46 2.44
CA LEU A 493 -12.25 -12.16 3.10
C LEU A 493 -10.85 -11.60 3.46
N LEU A 494 -9.79 -12.35 3.15
CA LEU A 494 -8.39 -11.89 3.17
C LEU A 494 -7.81 -11.83 1.76
N ASN A 495 -6.87 -10.90 1.58
CA ASN A 495 -6.06 -10.76 0.38
C ASN A 495 -4.57 -10.88 0.72
N VAL A 496 -3.79 -11.33 -0.25
CA VAL A 496 -2.32 -11.34 -0.20
C VAL A 496 -1.83 -10.21 -1.11
N HIS A 497 -1.32 -9.15 -0.50
CA HIS A 497 -0.86 -7.96 -1.20
C HIS A 497 0.65 -8.00 -1.42
N VAL A 498 1.07 -8.07 -2.68
CA VAL A 498 2.48 -7.96 -3.07
C VAL A 498 2.86 -6.49 -3.10
N ALA A 499 3.81 -6.07 -2.27
CA ALA A 499 4.32 -4.71 -2.31
C ALA A 499 5.01 -4.45 -3.65
N LYS A 500 4.57 -3.43 -4.41
CA LYS A 500 5.31 -2.96 -5.59
C LYS A 500 6.42 -2.02 -5.09
N PRO A 501 7.71 -2.26 -5.38
CA PRO A 501 8.73 -1.26 -5.10
C PRO A 501 8.46 -0.02 -5.96
N MET A 502 8.08 1.10 -5.33
CA MET A 502 7.88 2.38 -6.01
C MET A 502 8.62 3.49 -5.26
N GLY A 503 9.49 4.23 -5.97
CA GLY A 503 10.10 5.48 -5.54
C GLY A 503 11.47 5.38 -4.87
N ASN A 504 12.16 6.54 -4.80
CA ASN A 504 13.53 6.77 -4.28
C ASN A 504 13.72 6.48 -2.78
N MET A 505 12.83 5.70 -2.15
CA MET A 505 13.17 5.08 -0.90
C MET A 505 14.44 4.29 -1.19
N ARG A 506 15.53 4.57 -0.45
CA ARG A 506 16.68 3.67 -0.44
C ARG A 506 16.09 2.32 -0.09
N VAL A 507 15.85 1.53 -1.12
CA VAL A 507 15.84 0.09 -1.04
C VAL A 507 17.02 -0.21 -0.12
N PRO A 508 16.84 -0.98 0.96
CA PRO A 508 18.00 -1.51 1.68
C PRO A 508 18.99 -1.95 0.61
N LYS A 509 20.30 -1.80 0.83
CA LYS A 509 21.33 -2.15 -0.18
C LYS A 509 21.25 -3.62 -0.70
N PHE A 510 20.21 -4.36 -0.34
CA PHE A 510 19.96 -5.78 -0.40
C PHE A 510 18.66 -6.20 -1.11
N GLN A 511 17.97 -5.36 -1.90
CA GLN A 511 17.17 -5.94 -3.00
C GLN A 511 18.04 -5.98 -4.24
N ASP A 512 18.62 -7.16 -4.42
CA ASP A 512 19.28 -7.52 -5.66
C ASP A 512 18.36 -7.22 -6.86
N ARG A 513 18.94 -6.78 -7.98
CA ARG A 513 18.17 -6.53 -9.23
C ARG A 513 17.58 -7.81 -9.84
N HIS A 514 17.74 -8.93 -9.13
CA HIS A 514 17.24 -10.26 -9.43
C HIS A 514 16.36 -10.84 -8.31
N ALA A 515 15.49 -10.04 -7.66
CA ALA A 515 14.50 -10.59 -6.73
C ALA A 515 13.71 -11.72 -7.41
N SER A 516 13.96 -12.96 -6.98
CA SER A 516 13.22 -14.13 -7.47
C SER A 516 11.73 -13.95 -7.17
N VAL A 517 10.85 -14.53 -7.98
CA VAL A 517 9.39 -14.53 -7.70
C VAL A 517 9.11 -15.09 -6.29
N ALA A 518 9.97 -15.98 -5.80
CA ALA A 518 9.91 -16.53 -4.45
C ALA A 518 10.19 -15.46 -3.36
N SER A 519 11.11 -14.53 -3.60
CA SER A 519 11.39 -13.41 -2.67
C SER A 519 10.25 -12.37 -2.62
N LEU A 520 9.51 -12.17 -3.72
CA LEU A 520 8.35 -11.25 -3.71
C LEU A 520 7.18 -11.78 -2.88
N ILE A 521 6.95 -13.11 -2.89
CA ILE A 521 5.84 -13.69 -2.12
C ILE A 521 6.10 -13.68 -0.62
N THR A 522 7.37 -13.77 -0.17
CA THR A 522 7.71 -13.77 1.27
C THR A 522 7.38 -12.44 1.93
N THR A 523 7.58 -11.32 1.23
CA THR A 523 7.30 -9.96 1.72
C THR A 523 5.85 -9.51 1.51
N SER A 524 5.03 -10.34 0.87
CA SER A 524 3.62 -10.04 0.62
C SER A 524 2.84 -9.99 1.94
N LYS A 525 2.06 -8.93 2.14
CA LYS A 525 1.29 -8.70 3.37
C LYS A 525 -0.09 -9.35 3.27
N VAL A 526 -0.56 -9.95 4.35
CA VAL A 526 -1.92 -10.50 4.46
C VAL A 526 -2.82 -9.46 5.11
N ILE A 527 -3.85 -9.03 4.37
CA ILE A 527 -4.73 -7.93 4.75
C ILE A 527 -6.20 -8.30 4.53
N TYR A 528 -7.11 -7.63 5.24
CA TYR A 528 -8.55 -7.73 4.96
C TYR A 528 -8.87 -7.19 3.56
N ILE A 529 -9.79 -7.85 2.84
CA ILE A 529 -10.21 -7.38 1.49
C ILE A 529 -10.88 -6.00 1.51
N HIS A 530 -11.46 -5.62 2.66
CA HIS A 530 -12.16 -4.37 2.85
C HIS A 530 -12.32 -4.05 4.33
N ARG A 531 -12.40 -2.75 4.67
CA ARG A 531 -12.53 -2.27 6.06
C ARG A 531 -13.74 -2.87 6.79
N THR A 532 -14.87 -3.00 6.09
CA THR A 532 -16.11 -3.58 6.67
C THR A 532 -15.92 -4.98 7.21
N VAL A 533 -15.02 -5.79 6.64
CA VAL A 533 -14.70 -7.13 7.17
C VAL A 533 -14.03 -7.01 8.53
N ARG A 534 -13.05 -6.10 8.65
CA ARG A 534 -12.37 -5.83 9.90
C ARG A 534 -13.34 -5.28 10.94
N ASP A 535 -14.12 -4.25 10.59
CA ASP A 535 -15.11 -3.63 11.49
C ASP A 535 -16.07 -4.72 12.02
N TRP A 536 -16.58 -5.59 11.16
CA TRP A 536 -17.46 -6.70 11.56
C TRP A 536 -16.78 -7.72 12.50
N LEU A 537 -15.51 -8.06 12.26
CA LEU A 537 -14.76 -8.97 13.14
C LEU A 537 -14.47 -8.33 14.50
N MET A 538 -14.03 -7.07 14.52
CA MET A 538 -13.53 -6.41 15.72
C MET A 538 -14.67 -5.84 16.57
N ASP A 539 -15.62 -5.16 15.94
CA ASP A 539 -16.70 -4.44 16.61
C ASP A 539 -18.01 -5.25 16.63
N GLY A 540 -18.25 -6.08 15.62
CA GLY A 540 -19.46 -6.92 15.48
C GLY A 540 -19.49 -8.17 16.35
N GLY A 541 -18.44 -8.44 17.14
CA GLY A 541 -18.37 -9.58 18.06
C GLY A 541 -18.02 -10.92 17.41
N ALA A 542 -17.94 -11.00 16.08
CA ALA A 542 -17.55 -12.20 15.35
C ALA A 542 -16.11 -12.65 15.69
N GLY A 543 -15.18 -11.71 15.91
CA GLY A 543 -13.81 -11.99 16.34
C GLY A 543 -13.75 -12.68 17.71
N LYS A 544 -14.52 -12.19 18.70
CA LYS A 544 -14.63 -12.84 20.02
C LYS A 544 -15.21 -14.25 19.92
N ARG A 545 -16.15 -14.48 19.01
CA ARG A 545 -16.66 -15.83 18.73
C ARG A 545 -15.58 -16.73 18.15
N LEU A 546 -14.75 -16.24 17.23
CA LEU A 546 -13.61 -17.00 16.70
C LEU A 546 -12.57 -17.31 17.78
N GLU A 547 -12.30 -16.36 18.67
CA GLU A 547 -11.42 -16.54 19.82
C GLU A 547 -11.89 -17.69 20.72
N ALA A 548 -13.18 -17.72 21.03
CA ALA A 548 -13.78 -18.73 21.89
C ALA A 548 -13.79 -20.16 21.29
N LEU A 549 -13.53 -20.33 19.99
CA LEU A 549 -13.54 -21.63 19.32
C LEU A 549 -12.20 -22.39 19.41
N GLN A 550 -11.11 -21.71 19.79
CA GLN A 550 -9.80 -22.37 19.85
C GLN A 550 -9.65 -23.29 21.05
N SER A 551 -8.75 -24.26 20.90
CA SER A 551 -8.32 -25.10 22.02
C SER A 551 -7.70 -24.21 23.11
N PRO A 552 -7.91 -24.52 24.40
CA PRO A 552 -7.19 -23.86 25.48
C PRO A 552 -5.67 -23.85 25.25
N ASP A 553 -5.11 -24.92 24.66
CA ASP A 553 -3.67 -25.07 24.40
C ASP A 553 -3.14 -24.22 23.22
N PHE A 554 -4.01 -23.50 22.52
CA PHE A 554 -3.60 -22.63 21.42
C PHE A 554 -3.28 -21.23 21.95
N ASP A 555 -2.04 -20.77 21.72
CA ASP A 555 -1.62 -19.40 21.99
C ASP A 555 -1.02 -18.79 20.70
N PRO A 556 -1.62 -17.73 20.13
CA PRO A 556 -1.14 -17.14 18.89
C PRO A 556 0.22 -16.44 19.06
N HIS A 557 0.55 -15.95 20.26
CA HIS A 557 1.85 -15.31 20.52
C HIS A 557 2.97 -16.35 20.55
N THR A 558 2.72 -17.56 21.06
CA THR A 558 3.68 -18.67 20.99
C THR A 558 3.99 -19.03 19.52
N ARG A 559 2.96 -19.07 18.67
CA ARG A 559 3.11 -19.36 17.23
C ARG A 559 3.89 -18.28 16.49
N LEU A 560 3.67 -17.01 16.82
CA LEU A 560 4.39 -15.90 16.21
C LEU A 560 5.82 -15.79 16.74
N GLN A 561 6.07 -16.02 18.03
CA GLN A 561 7.41 -16.12 18.58
C GLN A 561 8.24 -17.18 17.83
N ARG A 562 7.67 -18.37 17.63
CA ARG A 562 8.27 -19.44 16.82
C ARG A 562 8.59 -19.00 15.40
N SER A 563 7.68 -18.26 14.77
CA SER A 563 7.89 -17.72 13.43
C SER A 563 9.17 -16.87 13.35
N TYR A 564 9.42 -16.01 14.33
CA TYR A 564 10.67 -15.23 14.40
C TYR A 564 11.92 -16.08 14.59
N VAL A 565 11.87 -17.13 15.41
CA VAL A 565 12.99 -18.09 15.56
C VAL A 565 13.31 -18.74 14.22
N LEU A 566 12.29 -19.21 13.50
CA LEU A 566 12.48 -19.86 12.22
C LEU A 566 12.96 -18.90 11.14
N ARG A 567 12.57 -17.63 11.17
CA ARG A 567 13.11 -16.60 10.26
C ARG A 567 14.60 -16.34 10.48
N LEU A 568 15.06 -16.37 11.74
CA LEU A 568 16.49 -16.26 12.05
C LEU A 568 17.27 -17.50 11.62
N LYS A 569 16.69 -18.69 11.79
CA LYS A 569 17.29 -19.96 11.36
C LYS A 569 17.21 -20.18 9.85
N HIS A 570 16.32 -19.47 9.15
CA HIS A 570 16.11 -19.52 7.70
C HIS A 570 16.07 -18.13 7.08
N PRO A 571 17.23 -17.45 7.01
CA PRO A 571 17.33 -16.18 6.32
C PRO A 571 17.02 -16.37 4.82
N LEU A 572 16.42 -15.33 4.23
CA LEU A 572 16.09 -15.26 2.80
C LEU A 572 17.26 -14.82 1.92
N GLU A 573 18.31 -14.29 2.55
CA GLU A 573 19.50 -13.76 1.91
C GLU A 573 20.70 -14.62 2.30
N GLU A 574 21.79 -14.48 1.53
CA GLU A 574 23.06 -15.16 1.81
C GLU A 574 23.49 -14.86 3.25
N ILE A 575 23.94 -15.89 3.95
CA ILE A 575 24.34 -15.77 5.35
C ILE A 575 25.63 -14.97 5.43
N GLU A 576 25.50 -13.71 5.83
CA GLU A 576 26.62 -12.85 6.17
C GLU A 576 26.73 -12.68 7.69
N HIS A 577 27.85 -13.11 8.27
CA HIS A 577 28.19 -12.84 9.67
C HIS A 577 28.53 -11.34 9.84
N HIS A 578 27.50 -10.55 10.14
CA HIS A 578 27.60 -9.09 10.24
C HIS A 578 28.20 -8.61 11.58
N ARG A 579 28.59 -7.32 11.63
CA ARG A 579 28.98 -6.57 12.85
C ARG A 579 28.01 -5.43 13.21
N ARG A 580 26.86 -5.26 12.53
CA ARG A 580 25.78 -4.33 12.97
C ARG A 580 24.40 -5.02 13.10
N LEU A 581 23.80 -4.92 14.29
CA LEU A 581 22.54 -5.58 14.73
C LEU A 581 21.28 -4.79 14.32
N ASP A 582 21.49 -3.61 13.73
CA ASP A 582 20.44 -2.60 13.51
C ASP A 582 19.32 -3.09 12.59
N GLU A 583 19.61 -4.03 11.69
CA GLU A 583 18.66 -4.56 10.69
C GLU A 583 17.65 -5.56 11.28
N TRP A 584 18.06 -6.34 12.30
CA TRP A 584 17.22 -7.36 12.93
C TRP A 584 16.54 -6.87 14.21
N TYR A 585 16.93 -5.70 14.73
CA TYR A 585 16.37 -5.14 15.95
C TYR A 585 14.82 -5.06 15.94
N PRO A 586 14.15 -4.66 14.84
CA PRO A 586 12.68 -4.69 14.79
C PRO A 586 12.09 -6.08 15.01
N ASP A 587 12.64 -7.11 14.36
CA ASP A 587 12.16 -8.49 14.48
C ASP A 587 12.43 -9.07 15.88
N ILE A 588 13.57 -8.74 16.48
CA ILE A 588 13.87 -9.13 17.87
C ILE A 588 12.88 -8.49 18.84
N ALA A 589 12.60 -7.19 18.68
CA ALA A 589 11.62 -6.49 19.52
C ALA A 589 10.23 -7.12 19.40
N LEU A 590 9.83 -7.50 18.18
CA LEU A 590 8.57 -8.21 17.92
C LEU A 590 8.55 -9.58 18.59
N ALA A 591 9.58 -10.40 18.39
CA ALA A 591 9.69 -11.73 18.98
C ALA A 591 9.62 -11.71 20.52
N MET A 592 10.38 -10.81 21.14
CA MET A 592 10.40 -10.61 22.60
C MET A 592 9.05 -10.11 23.13
N THR A 593 8.38 -9.25 22.37
CA THR A 593 7.06 -8.74 22.75
C THR A 593 6.01 -9.84 22.62
N HIS A 594 6.02 -10.65 21.56
CA HIS A 594 5.18 -11.85 21.49
C HIS A 594 5.43 -12.75 22.69
N ALA A 595 6.69 -13.05 23.02
CA ALA A 595 7.02 -13.86 24.18
C ALA A 595 6.37 -13.33 25.46
N ARG A 596 6.39 -12.00 25.68
CA ARG A 596 5.76 -11.35 26.84
C ARG A 596 4.23 -11.56 26.91
N TYR A 597 3.55 -11.62 25.77
CA TYR A 597 2.09 -11.75 25.69
C TYR A 597 1.59 -13.20 25.72
N ILE A 598 2.48 -14.19 25.78
CA ILE A 598 2.09 -15.59 25.93
C ILE A 598 1.38 -15.77 27.28
N VAL A 599 0.13 -16.21 27.23
CA VAL A 599 -0.70 -16.47 28.41
C VAL A 599 -0.75 -17.96 28.72
N ASN A 600 -0.76 -18.81 27.69
CA ASN A 600 -0.73 -20.25 27.86
C ASN A 600 0.52 -20.87 27.24
N ASP A 601 1.39 -21.41 28.10
CA ASP A 601 2.60 -22.15 27.71
C ASP A 601 2.62 -23.56 28.31
N ALA A 602 1.58 -24.35 28.06
CA ALA A 602 1.43 -25.70 28.59
C ALA A 602 2.64 -26.64 28.31
N GLN A 603 3.42 -26.37 27.24
CA GLN A 603 4.56 -27.20 26.81
C GLN A 603 5.94 -26.60 27.18
N GLY A 604 5.96 -25.45 27.86
CA GLY A 604 7.20 -24.74 28.19
C GLY A 604 8.00 -24.31 26.96
N LEU A 605 7.32 -23.99 25.85
CA LEU A 605 7.89 -23.62 24.57
C LEU A 605 8.42 -22.20 24.56
N GLN A 606 7.84 -21.27 25.33
CA GLN A 606 8.28 -19.87 25.35
C GLN A 606 9.78 -19.76 25.61
N ARG A 607 10.24 -20.37 26.72
CA ARG A 607 11.65 -20.34 27.13
C ARG A 607 12.54 -21.09 26.13
N LYS A 608 12.06 -22.21 25.59
CA LYS A 608 12.82 -23.00 24.61
C LYS A 608 13.04 -22.17 23.33
N PHE A 609 12.01 -21.52 22.81
CA PHE A 609 12.12 -20.63 21.65
C PHE A 609 12.99 -19.41 21.93
N LEU A 610 12.97 -18.82 23.12
CA LEU A 610 13.92 -17.75 23.48
C LEU A 610 15.37 -18.24 23.47
N ASN A 611 15.64 -19.43 24.01
CA ASN A 611 16.98 -20.01 23.97
C ASN A 611 17.45 -20.29 22.53
N GLU A 612 16.55 -20.78 21.67
CA GLU A 612 16.87 -21.01 20.26
C GLU A 612 17.07 -19.71 19.47
N MET A 613 16.31 -18.67 19.82
CA MET A 613 16.53 -17.33 19.28
C MET A 613 17.91 -16.79 19.66
N ASP A 614 18.30 -16.91 20.94
CA ASP A 614 19.61 -16.48 21.45
C ASP A 614 20.76 -17.24 20.80
N LYS A 615 20.61 -18.56 20.62
CA LYS A 615 21.58 -19.38 19.88
C LYS A 615 21.69 -18.96 18.42
N ALA A 616 20.58 -18.77 17.71
CA ALA A 616 20.60 -18.37 16.31
C ALA A 616 21.22 -16.97 16.13
N LEU A 617 20.88 -16.03 17.02
CA LEU A 617 21.50 -14.70 17.06
C LEU A 617 22.99 -14.79 17.33
N SER A 618 23.43 -15.58 18.32
CA SER A 618 24.85 -15.77 18.63
C SER A 618 25.62 -16.46 17.51
N TRP A 619 24.95 -17.29 16.70
CA TRP A 619 25.58 -17.93 15.54
C TRP A 619 25.72 -16.99 14.35
N LEU A 620 24.67 -16.22 14.05
CA LEU A 620 24.73 -15.14 13.06
C LEU A 620 25.70 -14.04 13.49
N TRP A 621 25.91 -13.92 14.81
CA TRP A 621 26.71 -12.92 15.47
C TRP A 621 27.69 -13.48 16.51
N PRO A 622 28.79 -14.09 16.07
CA PRO A 622 29.78 -14.71 16.95
C PRO A 622 30.67 -13.72 17.73
#